data_AF-A0A945UG06-F1
#
_entry.id   AF-A0A945UG06-F1
#
_cell.length_a   1.000
_cell.length_b   1.000
_cell.length_c   1.000
_cell.angle_alpha   90.00
_cell.angle_beta   90.00
_cell.angle_gamma   90.00
#
_symmetry.space_group_name_H-M   'P 1'
#
loop_
_entity.id
_entity.type
_entity.pdbx_description
1 polymer ?
#
loop_
_entity_poly.entity_id
_entity_poly.type
_entity_poly.pdbx_seq_one_letter_code
_entity_poly.pdbx_strand_id
1 'polypeptide(L)'
;MKTLFFGSTVTSIIFLFVSSAALAGGHNAAIKEAMKDPKKMEVFMEDRLDHKTGLEGKEAELGKSFVAMVQEMGGTLDMSKFNDEDLGRYLQIVVETTNHNASYQHQYNDALVKLHLTAVSFAKEIGMYEELVENDVQTTEYMMKRIGDAIKMTGRKDFALMAIFEQTTCFFQLVDTLQWNSPTSITYTSPFGRVMEASQKVGIFDNLTEEEVHNNYIVPRYMAYAEIMGVELDVSPLGANGEVTVSLRN
;
A
#
# COMPACT_ATOMS: atom_id res chain seq x y z
N MET A 1 43.95 4.70 12.92
CA MET A 1 43.45 3.32 13.07
C MET A 1 43.04 3.13 14.53
N LYS A 2 41.76 3.38 14.85
CA LYS A 2 41.24 3.28 16.23
C LYS A 2 40.48 1.96 16.34
N THR A 3 40.94 1.10 17.23
CA THR A 3 40.32 -0.18 17.58
C THR A 3 39.06 0.08 18.42
N LEU A 4 37.89 -0.33 17.92
CA LEU A 4 36.66 -0.39 18.71
C LEU A 4 36.65 -1.71 19.49
N PHE A 5 36.64 -1.60 20.82
CA PHE A 5 36.31 -2.67 21.74
C PHE A 5 34.78 -2.87 21.74
N PHE A 6 34.30 -4.05 21.35
CA PHE A 6 32.93 -4.48 21.63
C PHE A 6 32.89 -5.17 22.98
N GLY A 7 32.61 -4.40 24.03
CA GLY A 7 32.20 -4.93 25.34
C GLY A 7 30.73 -5.35 25.28
N SER A 8 30.43 -6.52 25.85
CA SER A 8 29.09 -7.12 25.88
C SER A 8 28.02 -6.17 26.45
N THR A 9 27.08 -5.76 25.61
CA THR A 9 25.84 -5.08 26.03
C THR A 9 24.66 -5.86 25.45
N VAL A 10 24.40 -7.03 26.05
CA VAL A 10 23.10 -7.71 25.94
C VAL A 10 22.20 -7.06 26.99
N THR A 11 21.71 -5.85 26.72
CA THR A 11 20.61 -5.26 27.50
C THR A 11 19.94 -4.18 26.66
N SER A 12 18.62 -4.28 26.56
CA SER A 12 17.68 -3.30 25.97
C SER A 12 17.23 -3.57 24.53
N ILE A 13 16.59 -4.73 24.31
CA ILE A 13 15.35 -4.73 23.52
C ILE A 13 14.23 -4.50 24.53
N ILE A 14 14.08 -3.24 24.95
CA ILE A 14 12.80 -2.78 25.50
C ILE A 14 11.92 -2.60 24.27
N PHE A 15 11.08 -3.59 24.00
CA PHE A 15 9.98 -3.45 23.08
C PHE A 15 9.16 -2.23 23.53
N LEU A 16 9.19 -1.17 22.71
CA LEU A 16 8.26 -0.05 22.76
C LEU A 16 6.85 -0.56 22.45
N PHE A 17 6.18 -1.15 23.44
CA PHE A 17 4.73 -1.36 23.46
C PHE A 17 4.09 -0.35 24.42
N VAL A 18 4.38 0.94 24.22
CA VAL A 18 3.68 2.01 24.92
C VAL A 18 3.28 3.09 23.91
N SER A 19 2.23 2.80 23.13
CA SER A 19 1.32 3.78 22.52
C SER A 19 0.17 2.99 21.89
N SER A 20 -1.12 3.17 22.20
CA SER A 20 -1.83 4.24 22.89
C SER A 20 -2.92 3.63 23.79
N ALA A 21 -3.38 4.41 24.77
CA ALA A 21 -4.37 3.98 25.76
C ALA A 21 -5.82 3.94 25.24
N ALA A 22 -6.09 4.17 23.95
CA ALA A 22 -7.44 4.54 23.51
C ALA A 22 -8.23 3.49 22.71
N LEU A 23 -7.64 2.44 22.13
CA LEU A 23 -8.39 1.54 21.21
C LEU A 23 -8.39 0.05 21.54
N ALA A 24 -8.09 -0.30 22.79
CA ALA A 24 -7.91 -1.69 23.19
C ALA A 24 -8.52 -1.97 24.56
N GLY A 25 -9.76 -1.53 24.84
CA GLY A 25 -10.38 -1.76 26.15
C GLY A 25 -10.33 -3.22 26.62
N GLY A 26 -10.55 -4.18 25.72
CA GLY A 26 -10.39 -5.62 25.98
C GLY A 26 -8.95 -6.14 25.85
N HIS A 27 -8.24 -5.72 24.79
CA HIS A 27 -6.87 -6.20 24.51
C HIS A 27 -5.83 -5.73 25.53
N ASN A 28 -5.97 -4.52 26.08
CA ASN A 28 -5.10 -4.02 27.13
C ASN A 28 -5.31 -4.75 28.46
N ALA A 29 -6.51 -5.28 28.73
CA ALA A 29 -6.75 -6.10 29.92
C ALA A 29 -6.17 -7.51 29.74
N ALA A 30 -6.39 -8.13 28.57
CA ALA A 30 -5.87 -9.45 28.24
C ALA A 30 -4.32 -9.49 28.26
N ILE A 31 -3.65 -8.51 27.64
CA ILE A 31 -2.18 -8.45 27.67
C ILE A 31 -1.65 -8.15 29.07
N LYS A 32 -2.28 -7.24 29.83
CA LYS A 32 -1.88 -6.94 31.22
C LYS A 32 -2.01 -8.16 32.13
N GLU A 33 -2.99 -9.01 31.88
CA GLU A 33 -3.16 -10.26 32.61
C GLU A 33 -2.15 -11.32 32.17
N ALA A 34 -1.88 -11.43 30.86
CA ALA A 34 -0.87 -12.32 30.32
C ALA A 34 0.55 -11.96 30.79
N MET A 35 0.87 -10.66 30.92
CA MET A 35 2.18 -10.17 31.40
C MET A 35 2.54 -10.64 32.83
N LYS A 36 1.57 -11.12 33.61
CA LYS A 36 1.81 -11.60 34.98
C LYS A 36 2.28 -13.05 35.03
N ASP A 37 2.18 -13.80 33.94
CA ASP A 37 2.50 -15.24 33.90
C ASP A 37 3.13 -15.61 32.54
N PRO A 38 4.38 -16.10 32.50
CA PRO A 38 5.05 -16.50 31.26
C PRO A 38 4.25 -17.47 30.39
N LYS A 39 3.49 -18.41 30.98
CA LYS A 39 2.67 -19.35 30.20
C LYS A 39 1.43 -18.69 29.60
N LYS A 40 0.82 -17.76 30.33
CA LYS A 40 -0.29 -16.97 29.77
C LYS A 40 0.21 -16.04 28.68
N MET A 41 1.42 -15.50 28.82
CA MET A 41 2.07 -14.72 27.76
C MET A 41 2.38 -15.58 26.54
N GLU A 42 2.88 -16.80 26.71
CA GLU A 42 3.10 -17.74 25.59
C GLU A 42 1.81 -18.02 24.83
N VAL A 43 0.74 -18.42 25.52
CA VAL A 43 -0.58 -18.67 24.90
C VAL A 43 -1.14 -17.41 24.24
N PHE A 44 -1.00 -16.25 24.88
CA PHE A 44 -1.43 -14.97 24.30
C PHE A 44 -0.63 -14.64 23.04
N MET A 45 0.67 -14.92 23.01
CA MET A 45 1.51 -14.66 21.83
C MET A 45 1.28 -15.69 20.73
N GLU A 46 1.02 -16.96 21.05
CA GLU A 46 0.62 -17.98 20.08
C GLU A 46 -0.71 -17.60 19.41
N ASP A 47 -1.73 -17.23 20.17
CA ASP A 47 -3.01 -16.73 19.62
C ASP A 47 -2.83 -15.50 18.70
N ARG A 48 -1.84 -14.65 19.02
CA ARG A 48 -1.57 -13.40 18.30
C ARG A 48 -0.56 -13.49 17.15
N LEU A 49 0.19 -14.58 17.05
CA LEU A 49 1.29 -14.71 16.07
C LEU A 49 1.18 -15.97 15.23
N ASP A 50 0.53 -17.03 15.72
CA ASP A 50 0.29 -18.25 14.95
C ASP A 50 -0.98 -18.08 14.12
N HIS A 51 -0.79 -17.70 12.86
CA HIS A 51 -1.86 -17.41 11.89
C HIS A 51 -1.85 -18.37 10.71
N LYS A 52 -1.44 -19.62 10.94
CA LYS A 52 -1.54 -20.66 9.92
C LYS A 52 -2.96 -20.74 9.36
N THR A 53 -3.03 -20.70 8.05
CA THR A 53 -4.28 -20.71 7.28
C THR A 53 -4.73 -22.14 6.97
N GLY A 54 -3.84 -23.13 7.08
CA GLY A 54 -4.07 -24.50 6.63
C GLY A 54 -3.90 -24.68 5.12
N LEU A 55 -3.47 -23.62 4.43
CA LEU A 55 -3.13 -23.60 3.00
C LEU A 55 -1.63 -23.80 2.76
N GLU A 56 -0.80 -23.71 3.80
CA GLU A 56 0.65 -23.86 3.69
C GLU A 56 1.00 -25.23 3.07
N GLY A 57 1.76 -25.22 1.97
CA GLY A 57 2.13 -26.45 1.23
C GLY A 57 1.06 -26.97 0.27
N LYS A 58 -0.04 -26.24 0.05
CA LYS A 58 -1.11 -26.57 -0.90
C LYS A 58 -1.20 -25.58 -2.07
N GLU A 59 -0.13 -24.87 -2.36
CA GLU A 59 -0.10 -23.77 -3.34
C GLU A 59 -0.53 -24.27 -4.72
N ALA A 60 0.03 -25.38 -5.22
CA ALA A 60 -0.35 -25.93 -6.52
C ALA A 60 -1.84 -26.33 -6.60
N GLU A 61 -2.42 -26.88 -5.52
CA GLU A 61 -3.85 -27.23 -5.47
C GLU A 61 -4.73 -25.96 -5.46
N LEU A 62 -4.33 -24.95 -4.69
CA LEU A 62 -5.02 -23.67 -4.60
C LEU A 62 -5.04 -22.94 -5.95
N GLY A 63 -3.88 -22.85 -6.62
CA GLY A 63 -3.79 -22.21 -7.93
C GLY A 63 -4.60 -22.93 -8.99
N LYS A 64 -4.52 -24.27 -9.07
CA LYS A 64 -5.34 -25.07 -9.99
C LYS A 64 -6.84 -24.87 -9.76
N SER A 65 -7.26 -24.83 -8.48
CA SER A 65 -8.66 -24.62 -8.12
C SER A 65 -9.14 -23.23 -8.53
N PHE A 66 -8.30 -22.21 -8.37
CA PHE A 66 -8.62 -20.86 -8.83
C PHE A 66 -8.73 -20.76 -10.36
N VAL A 67 -7.84 -21.40 -11.11
CA VAL A 67 -7.94 -21.46 -12.59
C VAL A 67 -9.27 -22.08 -13.02
N ALA A 68 -9.67 -23.19 -12.40
CA ALA A 68 -10.94 -23.85 -12.69
C ALA A 68 -12.15 -22.93 -12.39
N MET A 69 -12.10 -22.22 -11.25
CA MET A 69 -13.13 -21.24 -10.87
C MET A 69 -13.24 -20.11 -11.90
N VAL A 70 -12.11 -19.53 -12.34
CA VAL A 70 -12.12 -18.46 -13.35
C VAL A 70 -12.73 -18.95 -14.67
N GLN A 71 -12.42 -20.18 -15.10
CA GLN A 71 -13.01 -20.79 -16.29
C GLN A 71 -14.52 -21.00 -16.15
N GLU A 72 -15.00 -21.45 -14.98
CA GLU A 72 -16.43 -21.61 -14.69
C GLU A 72 -17.17 -20.27 -14.76
N MET A 73 -16.53 -19.18 -14.32
CA MET A 73 -17.05 -17.82 -14.42
C MET A 73 -16.97 -17.23 -15.84
N GLY A 74 -16.41 -17.96 -16.81
CA GLY A 74 -16.20 -17.49 -18.18
C GLY A 74 -15.05 -16.49 -18.33
N GLY A 75 -14.19 -16.36 -17.32
CA GLY A 75 -12.98 -15.54 -17.36
C GLY A 75 -11.83 -16.21 -18.11
N THR A 76 -10.81 -15.43 -18.44
CA THR A 76 -9.60 -15.91 -19.12
C THR A 76 -8.36 -15.52 -18.34
N LEU A 77 -7.45 -16.49 -18.14
CA LEU A 77 -6.13 -16.29 -17.58
C LEU A 77 -5.08 -16.60 -18.64
N ASP A 78 -4.06 -15.73 -18.76
CA ASP A 78 -2.89 -16.03 -19.60
C ASP A 78 -1.95 -16.97 -18.83
N MET A 79 -2.19 -18.27 -18.98
CA MET A 79 -1.41 -19.33 -18.34
C MET A 79 0.06 -19.39 -18.82
N SER A 80 0.47 -18.58 -19.80
CA SER A 80 1.90 -18.43 -20.14
C SER A 80 2.66 -17.57 -19.13
N LYS A 81 1.96 -16.85 -18.25
CA LYS A 81 2.53 -15.88 -17.30
C LYS A 81 2.78 -16.44 -15.90
N PHE A 82 2.19 -17.57 -15.55
CA PHE A 82 2.32 -18.20 -14.24
C PHE A 82 2.01 -19.69 -14.32
N ASN A 83 2.55 -20.46 -13.38
CA ASN A 83 2.14 -21.84 -13.11
C ASN A 83 1.20 -21.89 -11.90
N ASP A 84 0.58 -23.05 -11.67
CA ASP A 84 -0.40 -23.25 -10.58
C ASP A 84 0.22 -22.98 -9.19
N GLU A 85 1.49 -23.33 -8.97
CA GLU A 85 2.15 -23.14 -7.68
C GLU A 85 2.38 -21.65 -7.37
N ASP A 86 2.87 -20.88 -8.33
CA ASP A 86 3.07 -19.43 -8.16
C ASP A 86 1.74 -18.71 -7.92
N LEU A 87 0.71 -19.07 -8.67
CA LEU A 87 -0.63 -18.50 -8.49
C LEU A 87 -1.20 -18.81 -7.10
N GLY A 88 -1.08 -20.07 -6.66
CA GLY A 88 -1.49 -20.48 -5.33
C GLY A 88 -0.73 -19.74 -4.23
N ARG A 89 0.58 -19.54 -4.39
CA ARG A 89 1.38 -18.77 -3.42
C ARG A 89 0.88 -17.33 -3.30
N TYR A 90 0.55 -16.66 -4.39
CA TYR A 90 -0.02 -15.30 -4.33
C TYR A 90 -1.40 -15.27 -3.66
N LEU A 91 -2.26 -16.24 -3.95
CA LEU A 91 -3.55 -16.37 -3.29
C LEU A 91 -3.41 -16.61 -1.78
N GLN A 92 -2.44 -17.44 -1.38
CA GLN A 92 -2.13 -17.68 0.02
C GLN A 92 -1.68 -16.40 0.72
N ILE A 93 -0.81 -15.59 0.11
CA ILE A 93 -0.39 -14.30 0.68
C ILE A 93 -1.59 -13.37 0.90
N VAL A 94 -2.54 -13.34 -0.03
CA VAL A 94 -3.79 -12.57 0.14
C VAL A 94 -4.57 -13.06 1.36
N VAL A 95 -4.71 -14.38 1.53
CA VAL A 95 -5.38 -14.98 2.69
C VAL A 95 -4.62 -14.68 3.97
N GLU A 96 -3.32 -14.93 4.04
CA GLU A 96 -2.47 -14.64 5.21
C GLU A 96 -2.58 -13.17 5.64
N THR A 97 -2.65 -12.25 4.67
CA THR A 97 -2.76 -10.82 4.97
C THR A 97 -4.16 -10.42 5.44
N THR A 98 -5.21 -10.95 4.82
CA THR A 98 -6.60 -10.52 5.08
C THR A 98 -7.30 -11.28 6.19
N ASN A 99 -6.84 -12.50 6.50
CA ASN A 99 -7.35 -13.33 7.59
C ASN A 99 -6.90 -12.84 8.97
N HIS A 100 -5.90 -11.96 9.02
CA HIS A 100 -5.47 -11.28 10.24
C HIS A 100 -6.25 -9.96 10.43
N ASN A 101 -7.20 -9.94 11.38
CA ASN A 101 -8.05 -8.77 11.61
C ASN A 101 -8.23 -8.36 13.09
N ALA A 102 -7.46 -8.96 14.01
CA ALA A 102 -7.66 -8.79 15.45
C ALA A 102 -7.41 -7.34 15.96
N SER A 103 -6.59 -6.55 15.26
CA SER A 103 -6.28 -5.16 15.65
C SER A 103 -6.94 -4.12 14.76
N TYR A 104 -6.97 -4.37 13.44
CA TYR A 104 -7.77 -3.68 12.44
C TYR A 104 -7.83 -4.55 11.18
N GLN A 105 -8.73 -4.24 10.25
CA GLN A 105 -8.79 -4.98 8.99
C GLN A 105 -7.59 -4.60 8.12
N HIS A 106 -6.64 -5.53 8.02
CA HIS A 106 -5.53 -5.44 7.08
C HIS A 106 -6.03 -5.62 5.64
N GLN A 107 -5.44 -4.87 4.72
CA GLN A 107 -5.54 -5.11 3.29
C GLN A 107 -4.17 -5.52 2.76
N TYR A 108 -4.19 -6.18 1.60
CA TYR A 108 -3.00 -6.73 0.99
C TYR A 108 -1.93 -5.67 0.64
N ASN A 109 -2.33 -4.40 0.50
CA ASN A 109 -1.48 -3.25 0.18
C ASN A 109 -0.95 -2.48 1.42
N ASP A 110 -1.35 -2.85 2.64
CA ASP A 110 -1.03 -2.11 3.88
C ASP A 110 0.46 -1.77 4.02
N ALA A 111 1.33 -2.74 3.73
CA ALA A 111 2.78 -2.57 3.86
C ALA A 111 3.31 -1.52 2.87
N LEU A 112 2.81 -1.53 1.64
CA LEU A 112 3.17 -0.55 0.61
C LEU A 112 2.66 0.85 0.97
N VAL A 113 1.40 0.95 1.42
CA VAL A 113 0.83 2.22 1.87
C VAL A 113 1.62 2.80 3.04
N LYS A 114 2.01 1.97 4.02
CA LYS A 114 2.85 2.41 5.15
C LYS A 114 4.22 2.90 4.71
N LEU A 115 4.83 2.28 3.70
CA LEU A 115 6.10 2.76 3.14
C LEU A 115 5.96 4.17 2.57
N HIS A 116 4.90 4.42 1.77
CA HIS A 116 4.60 5.77 1.27
C HIS A 116 4.34 6.76 2.42
N LEU A 117 3.50 6.41 3.40
CA LEU A 117 3.23 7.26 4.56
C LEU A 117 4.49 7.56 5.37
N THR A 118 5.41 6.60 5.49
CA THR A 118 6.70 6.81 6.17
C THR A 118 7.54 7.84 5.44
N ALA A 119 7.67 7.73 4.12
CA ALA A 119 8.41 8.69 3.31
C ALA A 119 7.78 10.09 3.38
N VAL A 120 6.45 10.17 3.28
CA VAL A 120 5.71 11.43 3.33
C VAL A 120 5.77 12.08 4.72
N SER A 121 5.60 11.30 5.80
CA SER A 121 5.73 11.77 7.18
C SER A 121 7.14 12.31 7.44
N PHE A 122 8.17 11.60 6.97
CA PHE A 122 9.56 12.05 7.10
C PHE A 122 9.80 13.35 6.34
N ALA A 123 9.35 13.43 5.07
CA ALA A 123 9.45 14.65 4.27
C ALA A 123 8.73 15.83 4.95
N LYS A 124 7.56 15.60 5.54
CA LYS A 124 6.85 16.63 6.32
C LYS A 124 7.68 17.14 7.50
N GLU A 125 8.26 16.24 8.29
CA GLU A 125 9.01 16.58 9.51
C GLU A 125 10.22 17.48 9.23
N ILE A 126 10.85 17.31 8.08
CA ILE A 126 12.05 18.07 7.69
C ILE A 126 11.76 19.13 6.62
N GLY A 127 10.50 19.31 6.21
CA GLY A 127 10.09 20.31 5.22
C GLY A 127 10.52 20.03 3.78
N MET A 128 10.64 18.76 3.38
CA MET A 128 11.16 18.31 2.08
C MET A 128 10.11 17.64 1.17
N TYR A 129 8.88 18.16 1.14
CA TYR A 129 7.84 17.62 0.25
C TYR A 129 8.22 17.74 -1.23
N GLU A 130 8.81 18.88 -1.62
CA GLU A 130 9.20 19.16 -3.00
C GLU A 130 10.28 18.18 -3.46
N GLU A 131 11.32 17.96 -2.65
CA GLU A 131 12.41 17.04 -2.96
C GLU A 131 11.95 15.57 -2.99
N LEU A 132 10.98 15.19 -2.15
CA LEU A 132 10.36 13.87 -2.22
C LEU A 132 9.67 13.67 -3.57
N VAL A 133 8.88 14.65 -4.02
CA VAL A 133 8.18 14.60 -5.31
C VAL A 133 9.16 14.63 -6.47
N GLU A 134 10.16 15.52 -6.44
CA GLU A 134 11.19 15.61 -7.47
C GLU A 134 11.92 14.28 -7.65
N ASN A 135 12.33 13.65 -6.55
CA ASN A 135 12.98 12.34 -6.59
C ASN A 135 12.06 11.26 -7.17
N ASP A 136 10.79 11.18 -6.74
CA ASP A 136 9.82 10.21 -7.27
C ASP A 136 9.63 10.40 -8.80
N VAL A 137 9.52 11.66 -9.23
CA VAL A 137 9.41 12.04 -10.65
C VAL A 137 10.66 11.67 -11.43
N GLN A 138 11.84 11.94 -10.89
CA GLN A 138 13.10 11.60 -11.54
C GLN A 138 13.24 10.09 -11.78
N THR A 139 12.81 9.25 -10.82
CA THR A 139 12.90 7.79 -10.98
C THR A 139 11.95 7.23 -12.04
N THR A 140 10.90 7.95 -12.39
CA THR A 140 9.87 7.54 -13.36
C THR A 140 9.96 8.29 -14.69
N GLU A 141 10.79 9.33 -14.78
CA GLU A 141 10.86 10.27 -15.90
C GLU A 141 11.07 9.58 -17.27
N TYR A 142 11.97 8.59 -17.34
CA TYR A 142 12.23 7.86 -18.58
C TYR A 142 10.97 7.18 -19.14
N MET A 143 10.16 6.59 -18.25
CA MET A 143 8.91 5.94 -18.64
C MET A 143 7.90 6.98 -19.11
N MET A 144 7.75 8.09 -18.39
CA MET A 144 6.82 9.16 -18.74
C MET A 144 7.17 9.82 -20.08
N LYS A 145 8.46 10.05 -20.37
CA LYS A 145 8.93 10.55 -21.68
C LYS A 145 8.53 9.62 -22.83
N ARG A 146 8.67 8.31 -22.65
CA ARG A 146 8.25 7.32 -23.67
C ARG A 146 6.75 7.37 -23.95
N ILE A 147 5.94 7.57 -22.91
CA ILE A 147 4.49 7.73 -23.07
C ILE A 147 4.17 9.05 -23.78
N GLY A 148 4.84 10.15 -23.41
CA GLY A 148 4.71 11.43 -24.11
C GLY A 148 5.02 11.33 -25.60
N ASP A 149 6.08 10.60 -25.98
CA ASP A 149 6.40 10.36 -27.39
C ASP A 149 5.32 9.53 -28.10
N ALA A 150 4.77 8.50 -27.44
CA ALA A 150 3.65 7.73 -27.97
C ALA A 150 2.38 8.59 -28.16
N ILE A 151 2.09 9.49 -27.23
CA ILE A 151 0.97 10.45 -27.33
C ILE A 151 1.19 11.38 -28.52
N LYS A 152 2.38 11.96 -28.68
CA LYS A 152 2.71 12.84 -29.82
C LYS A 152 2.57 12.11 -31.16
N MET A 153 2.98 10.86 -31.23
CA MET A 153 2.92 10.05 -32.47
C MET A 153 1.49 9.66 -32.85
N THR A 154 0.63 9.39 -31.88
CA THR A 154 -0.69 8.77 -32.12
C THR A 154 -1.88 9.72 -31.90
N GLY A 155 -1.68 10.83 -31.19
CA GLY A 155 -2.74 11.71 -30.71
C GLY A 155 -3.57 11.15 -29.55
N ARG A 156 -3.27 9.95 -29.03
CA ARG A 156 -4.04 9.27 -27.97
C ARG A 156 -3.66 9.77 -26.58
N LYS A 157 -4.21 10.92 -26.17
CA LYS A 157 -3.95 11.53 -24.84
C LYS A 157 -4.29 10.60 -23.67
N ASP A 158 -5.26 9.69 -23.84
CA ASP A 158 -5.67 8.71 -22.82
C ASP A 158 -4.56 7.75 -22.38
N PHE A 159 -3.50 7.59 -23.18
CA PHE A 159 -2.30 6.86 -22.77
C PHE A 159 -1.65 7.43 -21.51
N ALA A 160 -1.83 8.73 -21.21
CA ALA A 160 -1.33 9.30 -19.97
C ALA A 160 -2.03 8.70 -18.73
N LEU A 161 -3.36 8.58 -18.77
CA LEU A 161 -4.11 7.95 -17.67
C LEU A 161 -3.80 6.46 -17.58
N MET A 162 -3.72 5.76 -18.72
CA MET A 162 -3.29 4.35 -18.71
C MET A 162 -1.89 4.17 -18.13
N ALA A 163 -0.95 5.07 -18.41
CA ALA A 163 0.41 5.00 -17.86
C ALA A 163 0.45 5.17 -16.34
N ILE A 164 -0.32 6.14 -15.82
CA ILE A 164 -0.37 6.43 -14.38
C ILE A 164 -1.10 5.32 -13.61
N PHE A 165 -2.17 4.72 -14.17
CA PHE A 165 -3.10 3.88 -13.41
C PHE A 165 -3.16 2.40 -13.82
N GLU A 166 -2.80 2.01 -15.05
CA GLU A 166 -2.96 0.62 -15.54
C GLU A 166 -1.66 -0.05 -16.02
N GLN A 167 -0.80 0.65 -16.77
CA GLN A 167 0.45 0.07 -17.29
C GLN A 167 1.48 -0.15 -16.19
N THR A 168 1.35 0.55 -15.07
CA THR A 168 2.07 0.21 -13.84
C THR A 168 1.14 -0.68 -13.02
N THR A 169 1.27 -2.00 -13.17
CA THR A 169 0.53 -2.98 -12.33
C THR A 169 0.67 -2.71 -10.83
N CYS A 170 1.71 -1.97 -10.44
CA CYS A 170 1.94 -1.42 -9.11
C CYS A 170 0.81 -0.52 -8.60
N PHE A 171 0.09 0.22 -9.46
CA PHE A 171 -1.02 1.04 -9.01
C PHE A 171 -2.20 0.19 -8.54
N PHE A 172 -2.47 -0.94 -9.22
CA PHE A 172 -3.43 -1.92 -8.72
C PHE A 172 -3.03 -2.42 -7.36
N GLN A 173 -1.74 -2.61 -7.07
CA GLN A 173 -1.26 -3.01 -5.75
C GLN A 173 -1.35 -1.92 -4.68
N LEU A 174 -1.60 -0.67 -5.07
CA LEU A 174 -1.65 0.46 -4.17
C LEU A 174 -3.09 0.81 -3.75
N VAL A 175 -4.09 0.62 -4.62
CA VAL A 175 -5.49 1.02 -4.34
C VAL A 175 -6.44 -0.18 -4.38
N ASP A 176 -7.52 -0.13 -3.61
CA ASP A 176 -8.55 -1.19 -3.65
C ASP A 176 -9.56 -1.01 -4.78
N THR A 177 -9.90 0.24 -5.07
CA THR A 177 -10.94 0.58 -6.05
C THR A 177 -10.36 1.50 -7.10
N LEU A 178 -10.49 1.11 -8.36
CA LEU A 178 -10.18 1.93 -9.52
C LEU A 178 -11.33 1.77 -10.52
N GLN A 179 -11.87 2.89 -11.01
CA GLN A 179 -12.94 2.90 -11.98
C GLN A 179 -12.65 3.93 -13.07
N TRP A 180 -12.74 3.49 -14.33
CA TRP A 180 -12.80 4.41 -15.46
C TRP A 180 -14.22 4.95 -15.60
N ASN A 181 -14.34 6.28 -15.61
CA ASN A 181 -15.61 6.97 -15.87
C ASN A 181 -15.80 7.21 -17.38
N SER A 182 -14.70 7.40 -18.10
CA SER A 182 -14.62 7.59 -19.55
C SER A 182 -13.17 7.35 -20.01
N PRO A 183 -12.86 7.31 -21.32
CA PRO A 183 -11.46 7.26 -21.78
C PRO A 183 -10.57 8.42 -21.28
N THR A 184 -11.16 9.48 -20.74
CA THR A 184 -10.45 10.68 -20.28
C THR A 184 -10.64 10.95 -18.79
N SER A 185 -11.18 10.00 -18.02
CA SER A 185 -11.46 10.20 -16.60
C SER A 185 -11.45 8.89 -15.80
N ILE A 186 -10.77 8.92 -14.66
CA ILE A 186 -10.69 7.82 -13.68
C ILE A 186 -11.06 8.34 -12.30
N THR A 187 -11.71 7.49 -11.50
CA THR A 187 -11.86 7.66 -10.06
C THR A 187 -11.24 6.50 -9.31
N TYR A 188 -10.53 6.78 -8.22
CA TYR A 188 -10.06 5.78 -7.27
C TYR A 188 -10.29 6.25 -5.83
N THR A 189 -10.23 5.32 -4.88
CA THR A 189 -10.25 5.67 -3.44
C THR A 189 -8.81 5.72 -2.96
N SER A 190 -8.43 6.85 -2.36
CA SER A 190 -7.12 7.03 -1.74
C SER A 190 -6.86 5.93 -0.71
N PRO A 191 -5.69 5.28 -0.73
CA PRO A 191 -5.41 4.16 0.17
C PRO A 191 -4.92 4.61 1.55
N PHE A 192 -4.63 5.92 1.72
CA PHE A 192 -3.90 6.43 2.87
C PHE A 192 -4.77 6.57 4.11
N GLY A 193 -6.01 7.06 3.98
CA GLY A 193 -6.87 7.41 5.11
C GLY A 193 -7.11 6.25 6.06
N ARG A 194 -7.47 5.07 5.54
CA ARG A 194 -7.72 3.88 6.37
C ARG A 194 -6.47 3.42 7.13
N VAL A 195 -5.32 3.33 6.45
CA VAL A 195 -4.07 2.88 7.07
C VAL A 195 -3.58 3.92 8.09
N MET A 196 -3.74 5.21 7.77
CA MET A 196 -3.40 6.31 8.65
C MET A 196 -4.30 6.30 9.89
N GLU A 197 -5.61 6.13 9.75
CA GLU A 197 -6.53 6.00 10.87
C GLU A 197 -6.11 4.84 11.80
N ALA A 198 -5.76 3.68 11.24
CA ALA A 198 -5.26 2.54 12.01
C ALA A 198 -3.90 2.82 12.69
N SER A 199 -3.01 3.58 12.05
CA SER A 199 -1.66 3.88 12.53
C SER A 199 -1.66 4.95 13.64
N GLN A 200 -2.48 5.99 13.48
CA GLN A 200 -2.59 7.09 14.45
C GLN A 200 -3.18 6.64 15.79
N LYS A 201 -4.03 5.62 15.73
CA LYS A 201 -4.53 4.89 16.89
C LYS A 201 -3.41 4.34 17.77
N VAL A 202 -2.17 4.19 17.30
CA VAL A 202 -1.01 3.76 18.08
C VAL A 202 0.14 4.78 18.05
N GLY A 203 -0.14 6.03 17.71
CA GLY A 203 0.84 7.12 17.72
C GLY A 203 1.74 7.21 16.49
N ILE A 204 1.41 6.49 15.41
CA ILE A 204 2.18 6.47 14.16
C ILE A 204 1.50 7.40 13.14
N PHE A 205 2.28 8.27 12.50
CA PHE A 205 1.78 9.29 11.55
C PHE A 205 0.79 10.31 12.15
N ASP A 206 0.82 10.53 13.47
CA ASP A 206 -0.05 11.48 14.19
C ASP A 206 0.07 12.92 13.69
N ASN A 207 1.21 13.25 13.08
CA ASN A 207 1.49 14.55 12.51
C ASN A 207 1.05 14.69 11.06
N LEU A 208 0.34 13.73 10.45
CA LEU A 208 -0.01 13.73 9.03
C LEU A 208 -1.51 13.59 8.83
N THR A 209 -2.07 14.28 7.83
CA THR A 209 -3.46 14.10 7.40
C THR A 209 -3.52 13.58 5.97
N GLU A 210 -4.60 12.89 5.60
CA GLU A 210 -4.77 12.41 4.23
C GLU A 210 -4.85 13.55 3.21
N GLU A 211 -5.46 14.67 3.58
CA GLU A 211 -5.51 15.89 2.75
C GLU A 211 -4.10 16.43 2.48
N GLU A 212 -3.19 16.40 3.46
CA GLU A 212 -1.80 16.80 3.24
C GLU A 212 -1.03 15.83 2.35
N VAL A 213 -1.29 14.52 2.44
CA VAL A 213 -0.72 13.54 1.49
C VAL A 213 -1.23 13.83 0.08
N HIS A 214 -2.53 14.06 -0.07
CA HIS A 214 -3.15 14.38 -1.35
C HIS A 214 -2.54 15.65 -1.97
N ASN A 215 -2.53 16.75 -1.23
CA ASN A 215 -2.14 18.06 -1.74
C ASN A 215 -0.63 18.22 -1.93
N ASN A 216 0.20 17.61 -1.07
CA ASN A 216 1.65 17.84 -1.09
C ASN A 216 2.46 16.72 -1.73
N TYR A 217 1.86 15.53 -1.95
CA TYR A 217 2.56 14.41 -2.58
C TYR A 217 1.84 13.89 -3.82
N ILE A 218 0.54 13.58 -3.74
CA ILE A 218 -0.18 12.95 -4.87
C ILE A 218 -0.43 13.93 -6.02
N VAL A 219 -1.04 15.08 -5.75
CA VAL A 219 -1.35 16.09 -6.77
C VAL A 219 -0.08 16.57 -7.47
N PRO A 220 0.97 17.06 -6.76
CA PRO A 220 2.17 17.59 -7.43
C PRO A 220 2.85 16.54 -8.32
N ARG A 221 2.90 15.29 -7.87
CA ARG A 221 3.45 14.19 -8.64
C ARG A 221 2.68 13.93 -9.94
N TYR A 222 1.35 13.87 -9.89
CA TYR A 222 0.55 13.67 -11.10
C TYR A 222 0.67 14.82 -12.07
N MET A 223 0.76 16.06 -11.57
CA MET A 223 0.97 17.23 -12.43
C MET A 223 2.35 17.20 -13.10
N ALA A 224 3.40 16.80 -12.38
CA ALA A 224 4.73 16.62 -12.96
C ALA A 224 4.76 15.51 -14.02
N TYR A 225 4.07 14.39 -13.79
CA TYR A 225 3.92 13.33 -14.80
C TYR A 225 3.21 13.84 -16.05
N ALA A 226 2.12 14.61 -15.89
CA ALA A 226 1.37 15.19 -16.98
C ALA A 226 2.24 16.12 -17.84
N GLU A 227 3.03 16.97 -17.19
CA GLU A 227 3.95 17.90 -17.86
C GLU A 227 4.98 17.14 -18.71
N ILE A 228 5.62 16.10 -18.16
CA ILE A 228 6.60 15.29 -18.89
C ILE A 228 5.95 14.60 -20.11
N MET A 229 4.72 14.12 -19.96
CA MET A 229 3.97 13.47 -21.03
C MET A 229 3.39 14.47 -22.06
N GLY A 230 3.40 15.77 -21.77
CA GLY A 230 2.84 16.80 -22.64
C GLY A 230 1.30 16.79 -22.67
N VAL A 231 0.66 16.47 -21.56
CA VAL A 231 -0.80 16.53 -21.39
C VAL A 231 -1.18 17.43 -20.22
N GLU A 232 -2.44 17.86 -20.18
CA GLU A 232 -2.99 18.59 -19.04
C GLU A 232 -3.94 17.67 -18.27
N LEU A 233 -3.71 17.56 -16.96
CA LEU A 233 -4.58 16.84 -16.04
C LEU A 233 -5.35 17.80 -15.13
N ASP A 234 -6.51 17.35 -14.71
CA ASP A 234 -7.27 17.86 -13.58
C ASP A 234 -7.31 16.76 -12.51
N VAL A 235 -6.91 17.08 -11.29
CA VAL A 235 -7.01 16.19 -10.13
C VAL A 235 -7.98 16.83 -9.16
N SER A 236 -9.05 16.10 -8.81
CA SER A 236 -10.05 16.62 -7.88
C SER A 236 -9.45 16.87 -6.50
N PRO A 237 -10.07 17.74 -5.68
CA PRO A 237 -9.88 17.69 -4.24
C PRO A 237 -10.18 16.28 -3.70
N LEU A 238 -9.61 15.97 -2.54
CA LEU A 238 -9.91 14.73 -1.82
C LEU A 238 -11.39 14.70 -1.42
N GLY A 239 -12.11 13.66 -1.84
CA GLY A 239 -13.49 13.43 -1.47
C GLY A 239 -13.66 13.10 0.01
N ALA A 240 -14.89 13.21 0.52
CA ALA A 240 -15.19 12.95 1.93
C ALA A 240 -14.92 11.51 2.36
N ASN A 241 -14.94 10.54 1.43
CA ASN A 241 -14.57 9.16 1.70
C ASN A 241 -13.25 8.78 1.01
N GLY A 242 -12.40 9.77 0.71
CA GLY A 242 -11.10 9.57 0.09
C GLY A 242 -11.15 9.41 -1.43
N GLU A 243 -12.28 9.64 -2.09
CA GLU A 243 -12.37 9.54 -3.55
C GLU A 243 -11.53 10.62 -4.26
N VAL A 244 -10.78 10.22 -5.27
CA VAL A 244 -9.98 11.11 -6.12
C VAL A 244 -10.33 10.83 -7.58
N THR A 245 -10.72 11.88 -8.31
CA THR A 245 -10.95 11.83 -9.75
C THR A 245 -9.79 12.50 -10.47
N VAL A 246 -9.24 11.83 -11.48
CA VAL A 246 -8.21 12.38 -12.37
C VAL A 246 -8.74 12.35 -13.79
N SER A 247 -8.71 13.51 -14.46
CA SER A 247 -9.24 13.66 -15.82
C SER A 247 -8.28 14.41 -16.73
N LEU A 248 -8.31 14.13 -18.02
CA LEU A 248 -7.60 14.93 -19.03
C LEU A 248 -8.39 16.22 -19.29
N ARG A 249 -7.69 17.36 -19.26
CA ARG A 249 -8.25 18.63 -19.74
C ARG A 249 -8.20 18.66 -21.27
N ASN A 250 -9.26 19.19 -21.87
CA ASN A 250 -9.43 19.24 -23.33
C ASN A 250 -8.41 20.18 -23.97
#